data_AF-A0A0N4VWL2-F1
#
_entry.id   AF-A0A0N4VWL2-F1
#
_cell.length_a   1.000
_cell.length_b   1.000
_cell.length_c   1.000
_cell.angle_alpha   90.00
_cell.angle_beta   90.00
_cell.angle_gamma   90.00
#
_symmetry.space_group_name_H-M   'P 1'
#
loop_
_entity.id
_entity.type
_entity.pdbx_description
1 polymer ?
#
loop_
_entity_poly.entity_id
_entity_poly.type
_entity_poly.pdbx_seq_one_letter_code
_entity_poly.pdbx_strand_id
1 'polypeptide(L)'
;MSDCARRTCVCEEPGPKILPDSEYPSWLFELDLRPPRALEDLDPEKDGWLYWRALRIRQIEQNRRIEKLKTKFLHLQNSPSMKKFSKF
;
A
#
# COMPACT_ATOMS: atom_id res chain seq x y z
N MET A 1 24.64 -16.37 10.29
CA MET A 1 23.19 -16.12 10.11
C MET A 1 22.71 -15.43 11.35
N SER A 2 22.43 -14.12 11.25
CA SER A 2 22.14 -13.27 12.41
C SER A 2 20.64 -13.16 12.56
N ASP A 3 20.07 -13.96 13.45
CA ASP A 3 18.66 -13.86 13.84
C ASP A 3 18.44 -12.54 14.57
N CYS A 4 17.75 -11.64 13.88
CA CYS A 4 17.30 -10.36 14.42
C CYS A 4 16.25 -10.64 15.51
N ALA A 5 16.64 -10.35 16.75
CA ALA A 5 15.83 -10.52 17.95
C ALA A 5 14.45 -9.84 17.81
N ARG A 6 13.42 -10.66 17.57
CA ARG A 6 12.03 -10.29 17.78
C ARG A 6 11.84 -10.12 19.29
N ARG A 7 11.66 -8.88 19.69
CA ARG A 7 11.38 -8.42 21.06
C ARG A 7 10.36 -9.36 21.72
N THR A 8 10.75 -9.99 22.82
CA THR A 8 9.95 -10.96 23.58
C THR A 8 8.68 -10.30 24.12
N CYS A 9 7.53 -10.64 23.55
CA CYS A 9 6.27 -10.53 24.28
C CYS A 9 6.36 -11.46 25.50
N VAL A 10 6.12 -10.92 26.70
CA VAL A 10 6.10 -11.72 27.93
C VAL A 10 4.81 -12.55 27.90
N CYS A 11 4.94 -13.86 27.78
CA CYS A 11 3.83 -14.79 27.49
C CYS A 11 3.02 -15.24 28.72
N GLU A 12 3.14 -14.59 29.88
CA GLU A 12 2.55 -15.08 31.14
C GLU A 12 1.46 -14.20 31.76
N GLU A 13 0.89 -13.25 31.01
CA GLU A 13 -0.30 -12.53 31.47
C GLU A 13 -1.50 -12.75 30.54
N PRO A 14 -2.71 -12.99 31.08
CA PRO A 14 -3.90 -12.99 30.25
C PRO A 14 -3.97 -11.65 29.51
N GLY A 15 -4.31 -11.69 28.21
CA GLY A 15 -4.33 -10.50 27.37
C GLY A 15 -5.12 -9.34 28.00
N PRO A 16 -4.82 -8.09 27.61
CA PRO A 16 -5.44 -6.91 28.23
C PRO A 16 -6.96 -6.99 28.15
N LYS A 17 -7.62 -6.81 29.30
CA LYS A 17 -9.08 -6.76 29.40
C LYS A 17 -9.60 -5.46 28.77
N ILE A 18 -10.73 -5.54 28.06
CA ILE A 18 -11.41 -4.37 27.53
C ILE A 18 -12.05 -3.62 28.71
N LEU A 19 -11.74 -2.33 28.81
CA LEU A 19 -12.23 -1.42 29.84
C LEU A 19 -13.47 -0.67 29.31
N PRO A 20 -14.26 0.02 30.16
CA PRO A 20 -15.35 0.86 29.68
C PRO A 20 -14.84 2.04 28.82
N ASP A 21 -15.68 2.52 27.90
CA ASP A 21 -15.34 3.58 26.93
C ASP A 21 -14.81 4.88 27.58
N SER A 22 -15.17 5.14 28.85
CA SER A 22 -14.71 6.29 29.64
C SER A 22 -13.21 6.29 29.96
N GLU A 23 -12.55 5.13 29.91
CA GLU A 23 -11.13 4.99 30.21
C GLU A 23 -10.24 5.20 28.98
N TYR A 24 -10.84 5.17 27.78
CA TYR A 24 -10.12 5.38 26.53
C TYR A 24 -10.10 6.86 26.14
N PRO A 25 -9.02 7.34 25.49
CA PRO A 25 -8.94 8.71 25.04
C PRO A 25 -9.94 8.99 23.91
N SER A 26 -10.47 10.23 23.85
CA SER A 26 -11.53 10.61 22.90
C SER A 26 -11.15 10.41 21.43
N TRP A 27 -9.88 10.63 21.08
CA TRP A 27 -9.38 10.48 19.71
C TRP A 27 -9.55 9.06 19.15
N LEU A 28 -9.69 8.04 20.01
CA LEU A 28 -9.95 6.66 19.59
C LEU A 28 -11.27 6.53 18.81
N PHE A 29 -12.29 7.29 19.25
CA PHE A 29 -13.62 7.26 18.66
C PHE A 29 -13.79 8.24 17.50
N GLU A 30 -12.81 9.12 17.29
CA GLU A 30 -12.76 10.07 16.18
C GLU A 30 -12.08 9.47 14.93
N LEU A 31 -11.61 8.22 15.01
CA LEU A 31 -10.98 7.52 13.89
C LEU A 31 -11.97 7.24 12.75
N ASP A 32 -11.54 7.51 11.52
CA ASP A 32 -12.31 7.17 10.32
C ASP A 32 -12.25 5.65 10.08
N LEU A 33 -13.34 4.96 10.43
CA LEU A 33 -13.49 3.50 10.23
C LEU A 33 -13.97 3.14 8.82
N ARG A 34 -14.12 4.12 7.92
CA ARG A 34 -14.56 3.87 6.56
C ARG A 34 -13.46 3.15 5.76
N PRO A 35 -13.83 2.42 4.70
CA PRO A 35 -12.84 1.90 3.78
C PRO A 35 -11.99 3.06 3.23
N PRO A 36 -10.71 2.81 2.94
CA PRO A 36 -9.83 3.83 2.41
C PRO A 36 -10.42 4.42 1.13
N ARG A 37 -10.54 5.76 1.09
CA ARG A 37 -11.02 6.51 -0.08
C ARG A 37 -10.13 6.25 -1.30
N ALA A 38 -10.72 6.32 -2.49
CA ALA A 38 -9.93 6.23 -3.71
C ALA A 38 -9.06 7.49 -3.87
N LEU A 39 -7.98 7.37 -4.66
CA LEU A 39 -7.10 8.50 -4.96
C LEU A 39 -7.84 9.69 -5.58
N GLU A 40 -8.86 9.42 -6.40
CA GLU A 40 -9.65 10.42 -7.11
C GLU A 40 -10.52 11.28 -6.17
N ASP A 41 -10.88 10.72 -5.01
CA ASP A 41 -11.71 11.40 -4.00
C ASP A 41 -10.88 12.16 -2.96
N LEU A 42 -9.56 11.98 -2.96
CA LEU A 42 -8.63 12.59 -2.00
C LEU A 42 -8.14 13.94 -2.54
N ASP A 43 -8.20 14.97 -1.70
CA ASP A 43 -7.72 16.32 -2.04
C ASP A 43 -6.30 16.52 -1.50
N PRO A 44 -5.31 16.90 -2.33
CA PRO A 44 -3.94 17.13 -1.88
C PRO A 44 -3.82 18.23 -0.80
N GLU A 45 -4.73 19.21 -0.77
CA GLU A 45 -4.68 20.31 0.21
C GLU A 45 -5.35 19.93 1.55
N LYS A 46 -6.37 19.06 1.54
CA LYS A 46 -7.11 18.67 2.74
C LYS A 46 -6.58 17.39 3.38
N ASP A 47 -6.31 16.37 2.56
CA ASP A 47 -5.89 15.04 3.01
C ASP A 47 -4.36 14.90 3.07
N GLY A 48 -3.62 15.85 2.47
CA GLY A 48 -2.17 15.99 2.55
C GLY A 48 -1.42 14.69 2.31
N TRP A 49 -0.89 14.10 3.39
CA TRP A 49 -0.08 12.87 3.34
C TRP A 49 -0.82 11.64 2.79
N LEU A 50 -2.13 11.51 3.06
CA LEU A 50 -2.91 10.34 2.62
C LEU A 50 -2.99 10.27 1.09
N TYR A 51 -3.15 11.43 0.45
CA TYR A 51 -3.15 11.55 -1.02
C TYR A 51 -1.83 11.06 -1.62
N TRP A 52 -0.70 11.57 -1.12
CA TRP A 52 0.62 11.20 -1.66
C TRP A 52 0.96 9.72 -1.41
N ARG A 53 0.53 9.17 -0.27
CA ARG A 53 0.65 7.73 0.00
C ARG A 53 -0.15 6.90 -1.01
N ALA A 54 -1.40 7.27 -1.28
CA ALA A 54 -2.25 6.59 -2.25
C ALA A 54 -1.66 6.69 -3.67
N LEU A 55 -1.16 7.86 -4.06
CA LEU A 55 -0.48 8.08 -5.33
C LEU A 55 0.74 7.17 -5.50
N ARG A 56 1.56 7.05 -4.44
CA ARG A 56 2.75 6.21 -4.48
C ARG A 56 2.41 4.73 -4.63
N ILE A 57 1.38 4.25 -3.95
CA ILE A 57 0.90 2.87 -4.07
C ILE A 57 0.45 2.58 -5.51
N ARG A 58 -0.36 3.47 -6.11
CA ARG A 58 -0.79 3.35 -7.51
C ARG A 58 0.38 3.26 -8.48
N GLN A 59 1.41 4.09 -8.30
CA GLN A 59 2.60 4.06 -9.14
C GLN A 59 3.33 2.72 -9.05
N ILE A 60 3.47 2.16 -7.84
CA ILE A 60 4.09 0.85 -7.62
C ILE A 60 3.28 -0.26 -8.30
N GLU A 61 1.95 -0.24 -8.18
CA GLU A 61 1.06 -1.21 -8.82
C GLU A 61 1.16 -1.16 -10.35
N GLN A 62 1.17 0.04 -10.93
CA GLN A 62 1.37 0.24 -12.36
C GLN A 62 2.71 -0.31 -12.82
N ASN A 63 3.79 -0.01 -12.09
CA ASN A 63 5.13 -0.52 -12.42
C ASN A 63 5.17 -2.06 -12.38
N ARG A 64 4.60 -2.69 -11.35
CA ARG A 64 4.48 -4.16 -11.27
C ARG A 64 3.70 -4.74 -12.44
N ARG A 65 2.62 -4.07 -12.88
CA ARG A 65 1.85 -4.48 -14.06
C ARG A 65 2.68 -4.37 -15.34
N ILE A 66 3.40 -3.26 -15.51
CA ILE A 66 4.27 -3.03 -16.67
C ILE A 66 5.39 -4.08 -16.72
N GLU A 67 6.06 -4.36 -15.62
CA GLU A 67 7.10 -5.40 -15.54
C GLU A 67 6.58 -6.79 -15.91
N LYS A 68 5.37 -7.13 -15.42
CA LYS A 68 4.70 -8.37 -15.79
C LYS A 68 4.38 -8.44 -17.28
N LEU A 69 4.01 -7.33 -17.92
CA LEU A 69 3.73 -7.31 -19.36
C LEU A 69 5.03 -7.39 -20.18
N LYS A 70 6.09 -6.69 -19.76
CA LYS A 70 7.42 -6.76 -20.40
C LYS A 70 7.94 -8.20 -20.50
N THR A 71 7.82 -8.95 -19.41
CA THR A 71 8.26 -10.35 -19.35
C THR A 71 7.36 -11.30 -20.13
N LYS A 72 6.04 -11.10 -20.12
CA LYS A 72 5.09 -11.94 -20.85
C LYS A 72 5.23 -11.87 -22.37
N PHE A 73 5.51 -10.69 -22.90
CA PHE A 73 5.58 -10.48 -24.35
C PHE A 73 7.00 -10.50 -24.90
N LEU A 74 7.96 -11.10 -24.17
CA LEU A 74 9.38 -11.12 -24.56
C LEU A 74 9.58 -11.65 -25.99
N HIS A 75 8.83 -12.69 -26.36
CA HIS A 75 8.84 -13.29 -27.69
C HIS A 75 8.24 -12.37 -28.78
N LEU A 76 7.32 -11.48 -28.42
CA LEU A 76 6.67 -10.54 -29.33
C LEU A 76 7.52 -9.27 -29.52
N GLN A 77 8.30 -8.88 -28.51
CA GLN A 77 9.19 -7.71 -28.52
C GLN A 77 10.30 -7.83 -29.59
N ASN A 78 10.77 -9.05 -29.89
CA ASN A 78 11.77 -9.30 -30.93
C ASN A 78 11.19 -9.59 -32.33
N SER A 79 9.86 -9.56 -32.48
CA SER A 79 9.20 -9.86 -33.76
C SER A 79 9.47 -8.76 -34.81
N PRO A 80 9.76 -9.12 -36.08
CA PRO A 80 9.91 -8.16 -37.18
C PRO A 80 8.71 -7.23 -37.36
N SER A 81 7.51 -7.64 -36.91
CA SER A 81 6.28 -6.84 -36.92
C SER A 81 6.34 -5.65 -35.95
N MET A 82 6.83 -5.86 -34.72
CA MET A 82 6.89 -4.82 -33.68
C MET A 82 7.99 -3.78 -33.93
N LYS A 83 9.10 -4.17 -34.59
CA LYS A 83 10.20 -3.25 -34.95
C LYS A 83 9.80 -2.14 -35.92
N LYS A 84 8.69 -2.29 -36.66
CA LYS A 84 8.17 -1.27 -37.58
C LYS A 84 7.57 -0.07 -36.85
N PHE A 85 7.12 -0.26 -35.60
CA PHE A 85 6.42 0.76 -34.83
C PHE A 85 7.31 1.51 -33.83
N SER A 86 8.56 1.07 -33.59
CA SER A 86 9.47 1.74 -32.64
C SER A 86 10.32 2.86 -33.26
N LYS A 87 10.06 3.23 -34.52
CA LYS A 87 10.92 4.13 -35.32
C LYS A 87 10.31 5.53 -35.53
N PHE A 88 9.22 5.84 -34.83
CA PHE A 88 8.57 7.15 -34.80
C PHE A 88 8.63 7.71 -33.40
#